data_AF-A0A6J7SHQ3-F1
#
_entry.id   AF-A0A6J7SHQ3-F1
#
_cell.length_a   1.000
_cell.length_b   1.000
_cell.length_c   1.000
_cell.angle_alpha   90.00
_cell.angle_beta   90.00
_cell.angle_gamma   90.00
#
_symmetry.space_group_name_H-M   'P 1'
#
loop_
_entity.id
_entity.type
_entity.pdbx_description
1 polymer ?
#
loop_
_entity_poly.entity_id
_entity_poly.type
_entity_poly.pdbx_seq_one_letter_code
_entity_poly.pdbx_strand_id
1 'polypeptide(L)'
;MNDLFDPAFKGKIGMLTEMRDTIGLIAMSLGIDLATPTFEKFQPAFDKLQEGVDSGQIRSFTGNDYVDDLEQGSFAACIGWSGDVVQLSASNPDIGFSIPESGGTLWFDTMQIPVGASNVEGAAEWMNYVYDPVNAAKITAEVQYISPVQGVQEELRKMGGDAAALADSQLIFPDASTLATLQSWGNLDEEEEALFDAEFAKITGA
;
A
#
# COMPACT_ATOMS: atom_id res chain seq x y z
N MET A 1 -6.40 4.22 12.05
CA MET A 1 -4.98 4.59 12.30
C MET A 1 -4.72 4.89 13.77
N ASN A 2 -5.56 5.68 14.45
CA ASN A 2 -5.41 5.90 15.89
C ASN A 2 -5.46 4.60 16.71
N ASP A 3 -6.24 3.61 16.25
CA ASP A 3 -6.32 2.30 16.91
C ASP A 3 -4.98 1.56 16.93
N LEU A 4 -4.09 1.77 15.95
CA LEU A 4 -2.75 1.18 15.96
C LEU A 4 -1.90 1.72 17.13
N PHE A 5 -2.24 2.89 17.68
CA PHE A 5 -1.56 3.49 18.81
C PHE A 5 -2.33 3.32 20.13
N ASP A 6 -3.39 2.49 20.15
CA ASP A 6 -4.06 2.13 21.40
C ASP A 6 -3.08 1.34 22.29
N PRO A 7 -2.89 1.73 23.57
CA PRO A 7 -2.04 1.01 24.52
C PRO A 7 -2.39 -0.48 24.68
N ALA A 8 -3.62 -0.89 24.37
CA ALA A 8 -4.03 -2.30 24.36
C ALA A 8 -3.22 -3.17 23.38
N PHE A 9 -2.67 -2.56 22.32
CA PHE A 9 -1.87 -3.26 21.29
C PHE A 9 -0.36 -3.02 21.41
N LYS A 10 0.10 -2.48 22.54
CA LYS A 10 1.51 -2.17 22.76
C LYS A 10 2.43 -3.37 22.45
N GLY A 11 3.41 -3.16 21.58
CA GLY A 11 4.41 -4.17 21.21
C GLY A 11 3.89 -5.25 20.25
N LYS A 12 2.73 -5.02 19.62
CA LYS A 12 2.07 -5.91 18.66
C LYS A 12 1.70 -5.23 17.35
N ILE A 13 2.34 -4.10 17.03
CA ILE A 13 2.04 -3.33 15.83
C ILE A 13 3.21 -3.41 14.87
N GLY A 14 2.94 -3.82 13.64
CA GLY A 14 3.89 -3.77 12.53
C GLY A 14 3.69 -2.51 11.70
N MET A 15 4.78 -1.93 11.21
CA MET A 15 4.77 -0.86 10.21
C MET A 15 5.57 -1.28 8.98
N LEU A 16 5.35 -0.63 7.85
CA LEU A 16 6.10 -0.93 6.63
C LEU A 16 7.49 -0.29 6.67
N THR A 17 8.46 -0.93 6.03
CA THR A 17 9.80 -0.36 5.76
C THR A 17 9.77 0.75 4.71
N GLU A 18 8.62 0.98 4.10
CA GLU A 18 8.39 1.89 3.00
C GLU A 18 7.94 3.24 3.55
N MET A 19 8.85 4.22 3.46
CA MET A 19 8.68 5.55 4.05
C MET A 19 7.34 6.19 3.66
N ARG A 20 7.02 6.22 2.36
CA ARG A 20 5.81 6.87 1.85
C ARG A 20 4.52 6.20 2.34
N ASP A 21 4.55 4.89 2.56
CA ASP A 21 3.37 4.15 3.01
C ASP A 21 3.16 4.35 4.51
N THR A 22 4.21 4.18 5.30
CA THR A 22 4.15 4.36 6.76
C THR A 22 3.88 5.82 7.14
N ILE A 23 4.70 6.75 6.66
CA ILE A 23 4.55 8.16 6.99
C ILE A 23 3.29 8.76 6.37
N GLY A 24 2.92 8.33 5.15
CA GLY A 24 1.72 8.85 4.47
C GLY A 24 0.45 8.55 5.26
N LEU A 25 0.30 7.30 5.71
CA LEU A 25 -0.85 6.89 6.51
C LEU A 25 -0.89 7.54 7.90
N ILE A 26 0.26 7.71 8.55
CA ILE A 26 0.36 8.45 9.81
C ILE A 26 -0.02 9.92 9.59
N ALA A 27 0.51 10.57 8.56
CA ALA A 27 0.23 11.96 8.21
C ALA A 27 -1.26 12.19 7.92
N MET A 28 -1.89 11.32 7.12
CA MET A 28 -3.34 11.37 6.86
C MET A 28 -4.15 11.25 8.16
N SER A 29 -3.71 10.43 9.12
CA SER A 29 -4.39 10.33 10.43
C SER A 29 -4.32 11.60 11.28
N LEU A 30 -3.36 12.47 10.98
CA LEU A 30 -3.20 13.80 11.59
C LEU A 30 -3.87 14.90 10.76
N GLY A 31 -4.56 14.55 9.67
CA GLY A 31 -5.21 15.49 8.77
C GLY A 31 -4.24 16.23 7.83
N ILE A 32 -3.03 15.70 7.65
CA ILE A 32 -2.04 16.26 6.72
C ILE A 32 -2.34 15.73 5.31
N ASP A 33 -2.44 16.65 4.35
CA ASP A 33 -2.66 16.36 2.93
C ASP A 33 -1.36 15.93 2.24
N LEU A 34 -1.41 14.84 1.47
CA LEU A 34 -0.27 14.27 0.78
C LEU A 34 0.07 14.99 -0.54
N ALA A 35 -0.79 15.87 -1.05
CA ALA A 35 -0.64 16.47 -2.39
C ALA A 35 0.54 17.46 -2.51
N THR A 36 0.97 18.09 -1.41
CA THR A 36 2.09 19.06 -1.41
C THR A 36 3.07 18.77 -0.26
N PRO A 37 3.77 17.63 -0.33
CA PRO A 37 4.57 17.14 0.78
C PRO A 37 5.82 18.00 0.96
N THR A 38 6.07 18.40 2.20
CA THR A 38 7.32 19.02 2.64
C THR A 38 7.66 18.49 4.02
N PHE A 39 8.94 18.43 4.35
CA PHE A 39 9.44 17.82 5.57
C PHE A 39 8.90 18.55 6.78
N GLU A 40 8.88 19.88 6.72
CA GLU A 40 8.28 20.73 7.78
C GLU A 40 6.82 20.36 8.06
N LYS A 41 6.00 20.16 7.02
CA LYS A 41 4.58 19.79 7.20
C LYS A 41 4.43 18.37 7.75
N PHE A 42 5.36 17.48 7.42
CA PHE A 42 5.30 16.06 7.78
C PHE A 42 6.03 15.73 9.08
N GLN A 43 6.77 16.67 9.66
CA GLN A 43 7.45 16.50 10.96
C GLN A 43 6.53 15.91 12.04
N PRO A 44 5.25 16.32 12.19
CA PRO A 44 4.36 15.70 13.18
C PRO A 44 4.10 14.20 12.95
N ALA A 45 4.14 13.73 11.70
CA ALA A 45 3.99 12.31 11.38
C ALA A 45 5.26 11.52 11.76
N PHE A 46 6.44 12.09 11.51
CA PHE A 46 7.71 11.54 11.97
C PHE A 46 7.80 11.50 13.51
N ASP A 47 7.39 12.57 14.19
CA ASP A 47 7.35 12.63 15.65
C ASP A 47 6.45 11.54 16.23
N LYS A 48 5.27 11.32 15.63
CA LYS A 48 4.34 10.26 16.04
C LYS A 48 4.92 8.86 15.79
N LEU A 49 5.65 8.67 14.69
CA LEU A 49 6.35 7.40 14.43
C LEU A 49 7.43 7.15 15.49
N GLN A 50 8.28 8.16 15.77
CA GLN A 50 9.33 8.08 16.80
C GLN A 50 8.74 7.79 18.18
N GLU A 51 7.63 8.44 18.57
CA GLU A 51 6.93 8.15 19.82
C GLU A 51 6.45 6.69 19.87
N GLY A 52 5.95 6.16 18.75
CA GLY A 52 5.55 4.76 18.62
C GLY A 52 6.72 3.79 18.84
N VAL A 53 7.91 4.12 18.32
CA VAL A 53 9.15 3.35 18.54
C VAL A 53 9.62 3.47 19.99
N ASP A 54 9.79 4.68 20.51
CA ASP A 54 10.34 4.96 21.84
C ASP A 54 9.49 4.37 22.96
N SER A 55 8.17 4.41 22.79
CA SER A 55 7.23 3.84 23.75
C SER A 55 7.18 2.30 23.70
N GLY A 56 7.72 1.68 22.65
CA GLY A 56 7.58 0.25 22.35
C GLY A 56 6.17 -0.14 21.89
N GLN A 57 5.40 0.82 21.36
CA GLN A 57 4.11 0.54 20.72
C GLN A 57 4.33 -0.27 19.43
N ILE A 58 5.27 0.19 18.60
CA ILE A 58 5.68 -0.46 17.36
C ILE A 58 6.66 -1.59 17.72
N ARG A 59 6.37 -2.78 17.20
CA ARG A 59 7.17 -3.99 17.45
C ARG A 59 8.36 -4.05 16.48
N SER A 60 8.10 -3.85 15.20
CA SER A 60 9.07 -3.97 14.12
C SER A 60 8.56 -3.32 12.84
N PHE A 61 9.48 -3.13 11.90
CA PHE A 61 9.22 -2.71 10.53
C PHE A 61 9.46 -3.89 9.60
N THR A 62 8.59 -4.10 8.62
CA THR A 62 8.63 -5.22 7.69
C THR A 62 8.27 -4.76 6.28
N GLY A 63 8.87 -5.37 5.25
CA GLY A 63 8.33 -5.32 3.88
C GLY A 63 7.16 -6.32 3.76
N ASN A 64 7.15 -7.16 2.73
CA ASN A 64 6.08 -8.15 2.50
C ASN A 64 5.98 -9.28 3.56
N ASP A 65 6.89 -9.36 4.52
CA ASP A 65 6.97 -10.46 5.49
C ASP A 65 6.03 -10.30 6.71
N TYR A 66 5.20 -9.25 6.78
CA TYR A 66 4.25 -9.03 7.89
C TYR A 66 3.20 -10.14 8.05
N VAL A 67 2.99 -10.93 7.00
CA VAL A 67 2.07 -12.07 6.95
C VAL A 67 2.34 -13.07 8.07
N ASP A 68 3.60 -13.51 8.17
CA ASP A 68 4.00 -14.53 9.13
C ASP A 68 3.80 -14.04 10.57
N ASP A 69 4.04 -12.75 10.81
CA ASP A 69 3.84 -12.12 12.11
C ASP A 69 2.35 -12.00 12.48
N LEU A 70 1.47 -11.75 11.52
CA LEU A 70 0.02 -11.78 11.73
C LEU A 70 -0.49 -13.19 12.01
N GLU A 71 -0.06 -14.20 11.23
CA GLU A 71 -0.47 -15.59 11.41
C GLU A 71 -0.01 -16.18 12.76
N GLN A 72 1.19 -15.80 13.22
CA GLN A 72 1.73 -16.23 14.51
C GLN A 72 1.17 -15.43 15.70
N GLY A 73 0.43 -14.34 15.45
CA GLY A 73 -0.10 -13.44 16.48
C GLY A 73 0.96 -12.56 17.15
N SER A 74 2.15 -12.44 16.53
CA SER A 74 3.17 -11.45 16.88
C SER A 74 2.68 -10.03 16.62
N PHE A 75 1.95 -9.84 15.52
CA PHE A 75 1.18 -8.64 15.23
C PHE A 75 -0.29 -8.84 15.53
N ALA A 76 -0.89 -7.86 16.19
CA ALA A 76 -2.34 -7.71 16.27
C ALA A 76 -2.90 -6.93 15.08
N ALA A 77 -2.09 -6.01 14.52
CA ALA A 77 -2.37 -5.26 13.32
C ALA A 77 -1.06 -4.74 12.71
N CYS A 78 -1.06 -4.45 11.42
CA CYS A 78 0.03 -3.76 10.75
C CYS A 78 -0.48 -2.85 9.63
N ILE A 79 0.40 -2.01 9.10
CA ILE A 79 0.21 -1.45 7.76
C ILE A 79 0.56 -2.56 6.75
N GLY A 80 -0.27 -2.73 5.73
CA GLY A 80 -0.07 -3.70 4.66
C GLY A 80 -0.78 -3.27 3.38
N TRP A 81 -0.45 -3.93 2.27
CA TRP A 81 -1.00 -3.61 0.95
C TRP A 81 -2.27 -4.42 0.66
N SER A 82 -3.21 -3.80 -0.07
CA SER A 82 -4.55 -4.34 -0.27
C SER A 82 -4.60 -5.67 -1.03
N GLY A 83 -3.68 -5.90 -1.97
CA GLY A 83 -3.65 -7.13 -2.77
C GLY A 83 -3.20 -8.35 -1.97
N ASP A 84 -2.34 -8.16 -0.96
CA ASP A 84 -1.82 -9.26 -0.15
C ASP A 84 -2.93 -9.91 0.69
N VAL A 85 -3.94 -9.14 1.08
CA VAL A 85 -5.01 -9.55 1.99
C VAL A 85 -5.88 -10.65 1.41
N VAL A 86 -6.14 -10.65 0.11
CA VAL A 86 -7.03 -11.67 -0.46
C VAL A 86 -6.40 -13.06 -0.34
N GLN A 87 -5.08 -13.16 -0.49
CA GLN A 87 -4.34 -14.39 -0.22
C GLN A 87 -4.32 -14.71 1.28
N LEU A 88 -4.16 -13.70 2.14
CA LEU A 88 -4.12 -13.86 3.60
C LEU A 88 -5.44 -14.32 4.22
N SER A 89 -6.56 -13.72 3.81
CA SER A 89 -7.88 -14.12 4.29
C SER A 89 -8.28 -15.52 3.80
N ALA A 90 -7.68 -16.01 2.71
CA ALA A 90 -7.87 -17.38 2.25
C ALA A 90 -7.11 -18.40 3.12
N SER A 91 -5.92 -18.07 3.62
CA SER A 91 -5.15 -18.94 4.55
C SER A 91 -5.65 -18.85 5.99
N ASN A 92 -6.05 -17.65 6.44
CA ASN A 92 -6.47 -17.38 7.80
C ASN A 92 -7.68 -16.42 7.84
N PRO A 93 -8.90 -16.92 8.09
CA PRO A 93 -10.11 -16.09 8.08
C PRO A 93 -10.18 -15.08 9.23
N ASP A 94 -9.30 -15.17 10.23
CA ASP A 94 -9.20 -14.19 11.32
C ASP A 94 -8.42 -12.93 10.90
N ILE A 95 -7.71 -12.97 9.76
CA ILE A 95 -7.00 -11.83 9.18
C ILE A 95 -7.93 -11.12 8.20
N GLY A 96 -8.10 -9.82 8.40
CA GLY A 96 -8.87 -8.94 7.53
C GLY A 96 -8.13 -7.66 7.17
N PHE A 97 -8.72 -6.89 6.26
CA PHE A 97 -8.23 -5.59 5.83
C PHE A 97 -9.30 -4.53 5.96
N SER A 98 -8.86 -3.34 6.31
CA SER A 98 -9.71 -2.17 6.39
C SER A 98 -8.92 -0.94 5.99
N ILE A 99 -9.52 -0.09 5.16
CA ILE A 99 -9.05 1.28 4.99
C ILE A 99 -9.48 2.08 6.23
N PRO A 100 -8.56 2.76 6.93
CA PRO A 100 -8.91 3.58 8.08
C PRO A 100 -9.94 4.67 7.75
N GLU A 101 -10.71 5.12 8.74
CA GLU A 101 -11.63 6.26 8.56
C GLU A 101 -10.93 7.56 8.12
N SER A 102 -9.64 7.70 8.44
CA SER A 102 -8.78 8.78 7.97
C SER A 102 -8.40 8.67 6.49
N GLY A 103 -8.83 7.62 5.80
CA GLY A 103 -8.44 7.30 4.43
C GLY A 103 -7.24 6.37 4.34
N GLY A 104 -6.77 6.18 3.11
CA GLY A 104 -5.61 5.35 2.78
C GLY A 104 -4.75 5.95 1.67
N THR A 105 -3.53 5.45 1.51
CA THR A 105 -2.66 5.85 0.40
C THR A 105 -3.08 5.12 -0.88
N LEU A 106 -3.18 5.87 -1.98
CA LEU A 106 -3.35 5.32 -3.33
C LEU A 106 -2.02 5.44 -4.07
N TRP A 107 -1.49 4.30 -4.48
CA TRP A 107 -0.18 4.17 -5.12
C TRP A 107 -0.31 3.43 -6.45
N PHE A 108 0.70 3.59 -7.30
CA PHE A 108 0.73 2.99 -8.63
C PHE A 108 2.16 2.58 -8.99
N ASP A 109 2.31 1.33 -9.42
CA ASP A 109 3.51 0.90 -10.13
C ASP A 109 3.38 1.21 -11.61
N THR A 110 4.44 1.72 -12.21
CA THR A 110 4.47 2.07 -13.63
C THR A 110 5.58 1.34 -14.36
N MET A 111 5.26 0.73 -15.50
CA MET A 111 6.26 0.21 -16.41
C MET A 111 7.00 1.38 -17.08
N GLN A 112 8.34 1.37 -16.99
CA GLN A 112 9.21 2.38 -17.58
C GLN A 112 10.23 1.72 -18.52
N ILE A 113 10.63 2.43 -19.58
CA ILE A 113 11.74 2.01 -20.46
C ILE A 113 12.95 2.90 -20.14
N PRO A 114 14.01 2.36 -19.49
CA PRO A 114 15.18 3.16 -19.14
C PRO A 114 15.88 3.75 -20.36
N VAL A 115 16.45 4.94 -20.21
CA VAL A 115 17.32 5.55 -21.23
C VAL A 115 18.51 4.62 -21.48
N GLY A 116 18.75 4.29 -22.75
CA GLY A 116 19.83 3.38 -23.14
C GLY A 116 19.46 1.89 -23.15
N ALA A 117 18.19 1.54 -22.93
CA ALA A 117 17.73 0.16 -23.10
C ALA A 117 18.04 -0.36 -24.52
N SER A 118 18.62 -1.56 -24.59
CA SER A 118 19.09 -2.16 -25.85
C SER A 118 17.97 -2.73 -26.73
N ASN A 119 16.78 -2.98 -26.17
CA ASN A 119 15.63 -3.54 -26.87
C ASN A 119 14.33 -2.79 -26.53
N VAL A 120 14.22 -1.55 -27.02
CA VAL A 120 13.03 -0.70 -26.79
C VAL A 120 11.78 -1.27 -27.44
N GLU A 121 11.90 -1.85 -28.64
CA GLU A 121 10.77 -2.43 -29.38
C GLU A 121 10.14 -3.60 -28.62
N GLY A 122 10.93 -4.57 -28.17
CA GLY A 122 10.42 -5.69 -27.39
C GLY A 122 9.83 -5.26 -26.04
N ALA A 123 10.39 -4.23 -25.40
CA ALA A 123 9.80 -3.66 -24.18
C ALA A 123 8.42 -3.04 -24.45
N ALA A 124 8.27 -2.30 -25.55
CA ALA A 124 6.98 -1.72 -25.95
C ALA A 124 5.96 -2.80 -26.33
N GLU A 125 6.37 -3.86 -27.03
CA GLU A 125 5.51 -5.02 -27.32
C GLU A 125 5.03 -5.72 -26.04
N TRP A 126 5.92 -5.91 -25.06
CA TRP A 126 5.55 -6.46 -23.75
C TRP A 126 4.57 -5.56 -23.01
N MET A 127 4.81 -4.25 -22.98
CA MET A 127 3.87 -3.30 -22.36
C MET A 127 2.49 -3.36 -23.01
N ASN A 128 2.42 -3.44 -24.35
CA ASN A 128 1.16 -3.63 -25.07
C ASN A 128 0.46 -4.95 -24.70
N TYR A 129 1.22 -6.05 -24.58
CA TYR A 129 0.68 -7.34 -24.17
C TYR A 129 0.06 -7.28 -22.77
N VAL A 130 0.72 -6.62 -21.82
CA VAL A 130 0.23 -6.45 -20.43
C VAL A 130 -1.00 -5.53 -20.38
N TYR A 131 -1.07 -4.51 -21.24
CA TYR A 131 -2.20 -3.58 -21.31
C TYR A 131 -3.41 -4.10 -22.10
N ASP A 132 -3.32 -5.27 -22.72
CA ASP A 132 -4.49 -5.95 -23.30
C ASP A 132 -5.46 -6.37 -22.18
N PRO A 133 -6.77 -6.03 -22.26
CA PRO A 133 -7.72 -6.30 -21.18
C PRO A 133 -7.82 -7.78 -20.76
N VAL A 134 -7.66 -8.72 -21.70
CA VAL A 134 -7.74 -10.16 -21.40
C VAL A 134 -6.52 -10.59 -20.60
N ASN A 135 -5.33 -10.08 -20.93
CA ASN A 135 -4.12 -10.39 -20.19
C ASN A 135 -4.06 -9.66 -18.85
N ALA A 136 -4.45 -8.39 -18.82
CA ALA A 136 -4.58 -7.62 -17.59
C ALA A 136 -5.56 -8.29 -16.60
N ALA A 137 -6.67 -8.86 -17.08
CA ALA A 137 -7.59 -9.60 -16.22
C ALA A 137 -6.99 -10.89 -15.64
N LYS A 138 -6.16 -11.62 -16.39
CA LYS A 138 -5.41 -12.76 -15.85
C LYS A 138 -4.44 -12.32 -14.75
N ILE A 139 -3.74 -11.21 -14.97
CA ILE A 139 -2.83 -10.64 -13.97
C ILE A 139 -3.62 -10.25 -12.73
N THR A 140 -4.71 -9.48 -12.87
CA THR A 140 -5.57 -9.08 -11.76
C THR A 140 -6.18 -10.27 -11.03
N ALA A 141 -6.56 -11.34 -11.72
CA ALA A 141 -7.08 -12.54 -11.07
C ALA A 141 -6.04 -13.22 -10.16
N GLU A 142 -4.77 -13.15 -10.55
CA GLU A 142 -3.65 -13.74 -9.82
C GLU A 142 -3.17 -12.86 -8.67
N VAL A 143 -2.89 -11.57 -8.94
CA VAL A 143 -2.26 -10.67 -7.96
C VAL A 143 -3.26 -9.82 -7.19
N GLN A 144 -4.50 -9.72 -7.68
CA GLN A 144 -5.63 -9.12 -6.96
C GLN A 144 -5.45 -7.64 -6.57
N TYR A 145 -4.62 -6.93 -7.33
CA TYR A 145 -4.49 -5.47 -7.31
C TYR A 145 -5.41 -4.78 -8.33
N ILE A 146 -5.71 -3.51 -8.08
CA ILE A 146 -6.48 -2.65 -8.99
C ILE A 146 -5.74 -2.53 -10.33
N SER A 147 -6.41 -2.88 -11.43
CA SER A 147 -5.85 -2.68 -12.78
C SER A 147 -6.18 -1.29 -13.31
N PRO A 148 -5.22 -0.58 -13.95
CA PRO A 148 -5.50 0.65 -14.67
C PRO A 148 -6.16 0.41 -16.04
N VAL A 149 -6.24 -0.85 -16.50
CA VAL A 149 -6.71 -1.20 -17.84
C VAL A 149 -8.25 -1.24 -17.88
N GLN A 150 -8.83 -0.42 -18.74
CA GLN A 150 -10.28 -0.43 -18.97
C GLN A 150 -10.75 -1.77 -19.53
N GLY A 151 -11.85 -2.29 -19.00
CA GLY A 151 -12.45 -3.56 -19.43
C GLY A 151 -12.06 -4.78 -18.60
N VAL A 152 -11.09 -4.67 -17.69
CA VAL A 152 -10.66 -5.78 -16.83
C VAL A 152 -11.82 -6.36 -15.99
N GLN A 153 -12.70 -5.52 -15.44
CA GLN A 153 -13.85 -5.97 -14.66
C GLN A 153 -14.78 -6.90 -15.46
N GLU A 154 -15.00 -6.59 -16.74
CA GLU A 154 -15.84 -7.39 -17.63
C GLU A 154 -15.13 -8.68 -18.06
N GLU A 155 -13.82 -8.63 -18.30
CA GLU A 155 -13.03 -9.83 -18.60
C GLU A 155 -12.96 -10.80 -17.41
N LEU A 156 -12.84 -10.30 -16.18
CA LEU A 156 -12.96 -11.13 -14.96
C LEU A 156 -14.32 -11.84 -14.88
N ARG A 157 -15.42 -11.15 -15.22
CA ARG A 157 -16.76 -11.77 -15.27
C ARG A 157 -16.84 -12.88 -16.32
N LYS A 158 -16.23 -12.69 -17.48
CA LYS A 158 -16.17 -13.69 -18.55
C LYS A 158 -15.32 -14.92 -18.19
N MET A 159 -14.27 -14.73 -17.39
CA MET A 159 -13.42 -15.84 -16.92
C MET A 159 -14.20 -16.83 -16.03
N GLY A 160 -15.20 -16.36 -15.30
CA GLY A 160 -16.03 -17.22 -14.44
C GLY A 160 -15.32 -17.66 -13.15
N GLY A 161 -15.97 -18.52 -12.37
CA GLY A 161 -15.41 -19.06 -11.12
C GLY A 161 -15.02 -17.97 -10.11
N ASP A 162 -13.92 -18.18 -9.41
CA ASP A 162 -13.40 -17.25 -8.40
C ASP A 162 -12.99 -15.90 -9.02
N ALA A 163 -12.51 -15.89 -10.26
CA ALA A 163 -12.16 -14.66 -10.97
C ALA A 163 -13.39 -13.75 -11.18
N ALA A 164 -14.56 -14.32 -11.45
CA ALA A 164 -15.79 -13.53 -11.58
C ALA A 164 -16.21 -12.88 -10.25
N ALA A 165 -15.94 -13.52 -9.11
CA ALA A 165 -16.23 -12.93 -7.79
C ALA A 165 -15.35 -11.70 -7.49
N LEU A 166 -14.12 -11.67 -8.01
CA LEU A 166 -13.22 -10.50 -7.89
C LEU A 166 -13.80 -9.26 -8.56
N ALA A 167 -14.64 -9.41 -9.60
CA ALA A 167 -15.26 -8.28 -10.29
C ALA A 167 -16.21 -7.47 -9.40
N ASP A 168 -16.67 -8.02 -8.27
CA ASP A 168 -17.54 -7.35 -7.31
C ASP A 168 -16.78 -6.93 -6.03
N SER A 169 -15.48 -7.24 -5.94
CA SER A 169 -14.63 -6.86 -4.80
C SER A 169 -14.40 -5.36 -4.77
N GLN A 170 -14.78 -4.72 -3.66
CA GLN A 170 -14.49 -3.30 -3.43
C GLN A 170 -13.01 -3.00 -3.18
N LEU A 171 -12.17 -4.02 -2.94
CA LEU A 171 -10.71 -3.85 -2.85
C LEU A 171 -10.06 -3.72 -4.23
N ILE A 172 -10.66 -4.33 -5.26
CA ILE A 172 -10.15 -4.33 -6.64
C ILE A 172 -10.90 -3.31 -7.51
N PHE A 173 -12.18 -3.10 -7.23
CA PHE A 173 -13.06 -2.13 -7.88
C PHE A 173 -13.73 -1.24 -6.83
N PRO A 174 -12.97 -0.36 -6.15
CA PRO A 174 -13.51 0.53 -5.13
C PRO A 174 -14.51 1.51 -5.73
N ASP A 175 -15.59 1.76 -5.00
CA ASP A 175 -16.56 2.78 -5.38
C ASP A 175 -16.00 4.21 -5.22
N ALA A 176 -16.76 5.19 -5.75
CA ALA A 176 -16.38 6.59 -5.70
C ALA A 176 -16.26 7.13 -4.27
N SER A 177 -16.97 6.55 -3.30
CA SER A 177 -16.91 6.99 -1.91
C SER A 177 -15.61 6.55 -1.25
N THR A 178 -15.17 5.32 -1.53
CA THR A 178 -13.89 4.78 -1.08
C THR A 178 -12.75 5.56 -1.73
N LEU A 179 -12.79 5.73 -3.06
CA LEU A 179 -11.78 6.50 -3.80
C LEU A 179 -11.63 7.94 -3.29
N ALA A 180 -12.73 8.58 -2.87
CA ALA A 180 -12.69 9.94 -2.31
C ALA A 180 -11.97 10.03 -0.95
N THR A 181 -11.77 8.91 -0.26
CA THR A 181 -10.99 8.86 0.99
C THR A 181 -9.50 8.56 0.74
N LEU A 182 -9.11 8.19 -0.48
CA LEU A 182 -7.74 7.85 -0.78
C LEU A 182 -6.94 9.06 -1.27
N GLN A 183 -5.64 9.09 -0.96
CA GLN A 183 -4.74 10.14 -1.42
C GLN A 183 -3.48 9.54 -2.03
N SER A 184 -3.03 10.11 -3.15
CA SER A 184 -1.71 9.84 -3.70
C SER A 184 -0.73 10.92 -3.24
N TRP A 185 0.53 10.53 -3.09
CA TRP A 185 1.60 11.48 -2.80
C TRP A 185 1.79 12.46 -3.96
N GLY A 186 1.93 13.73 -3.60
CA GLY A 186 2.53 14.72 -4.48
C GLY A 186 4.02 14.43 -4.72
N ASN A 187 4.61 15.17 -5.66
CA ASN A 187 6.03 15.07 -5.93
C ASN A 187 6.84 15.54 -4.71
N LEU A 188 7.77 14.71 -4.24
CA LEU A 188 8.89 15.17 -3.41
C LEU A 188 10.00 15.54 -4.38
N ASP A 189 10.58 16.73 -4.25
CA ASP A 189 11.84 17.01 -4.94
C ASP A 189 13.00 16.29 -4.25
N GLU A 190 14.18 16.31 -4.86
CA GLU A 190 15.35 15.58 -4.37
C GLU A 190 15.77 16.01 -2.95
N GLU A 191 15.59 17.29 -2.60
CA GLU A 191 15.96 17.80 -1.28
C GLU A 191 14.99 17.31 -0.21
N GLU A 192 13.69 17.41 -0.48
CA GLU A 192 12.64 16.92 0.40
C GLU A 192 12.71 15.40 0.53
N GLU A 193 12.89 14.65 -0.56
CA GLU A 193 13.01 13.19 -0.52
C GLU A 193 14.20 12.74 0.35
N ALA A 194 15.35 13.38 0.21
CA ALA A 194 16.52 13.09 1.04
C ALA A 194 16.28 13.35 2.53
N LEU A 195 15.51 14.38 2.89
CA LEU A 195 15.16 14.67 4.29
C LEU A 195 14.22 13.61 4.86
N PHE A 196 13.18 13.22 4.12
CA PHE A 196 12.25 12.18 4.54
C PHE A 196 12.96 10.84 4.72
N ASP A 197 13.77 10.43 3.76
CA ASP A 197 14.50 9.16 3.80
C ASP A 197 15.49 9.13 4.99
N ALA A 198 16.22 10.21 5.21
CA ALA A 198 17.18 10.30 6.31
C ALA A 198 16.51 10.20 7.69
N GLU A 199 15.40 10.92 7.89
CA GLU A 199 14.68 10.87 9.17
C GLU A 199 13.97 9.53 9.37
N PHE A 200 13.38 8.97 8.30
CA PHE A 200 12.76 7.65 8.37
C PHE A 200 13.78 6.57 8.74
N ALA A 201 14.91 6.50 8.03
CA ALA A 201 15.97 5.53 8.29
C ALA A 201 16.51 5.63 9.73
N LYS A 202 16.66 6.86 10.24
CA LYS A 202 17.06 7.12 11.63
C LYS A 202 16.07 6.53 12.64
N ILE A 203 14.76 6.67 12.39
CA ILE A 203 13.71 6.16 13.29
C ILE A 203 13.61 4.63 13.20
N THR A 204 13.70 4.07 12.00
CA THR A 204 13.54 2.62 11.78
C THR A 204 14.81 1.82 12.05
N GLY A 205 15.97 2.49 12.14
CA GLY A 205 17.27 1.84 12.31
C GLY A 205 17.79 1.15 11.05
N ALA A 206 17.38 1.64 9.87
CA ALA A 206 17.81 1.16 8.56
C ALA A 206 19.10 1.82 8.07
#